data_AF-A0A375CSG8-F1
#
_entry.id   AF-A0A375CSG8-F1
#
_cell.length_a   1.000
_cell.length_b   1.000
_cell.length_c   1.000
_cell.angle_alpha   90.00
_cell.angle_beta   90.00
_cell.angle_gamma   90.00
#
_symmetry.space_group_name_H-M   'P 1'
#
loop_
_entity.id
_entity.type
_entity.pdbx_description
1 polymer ?
#
loop_
_entity_poly.entity_id
_entity_poly.type
_entity_poly.pdbx_seq_one_letter_code
_entity_poly.pdbx_strand_id
1 'polypeptide(L)'
;MPSHGTALIVSGSATYNPGCARGVVQSDGVPFILGIETRKSRIALLKKLLIFELANQLSRRRQGVEDINNQRRAIQSHQVRTAMAGNNALGVGDVFVVTGAGSGLGAATAMALAEAGAKVVVVDLDSNSGQVVARQVGGIFVRADVTKEESVKQIFDYAKALGPLRGLVNCAGVAPAEKVIGKSGVHGLASFQRVLEINVAGTFNVLRLSAALMAEQQATGDGERGVIVNTASVAAFDGQVGQSAYAASKGAVVAMTLPLARELARFGIRVVTIAPGIMATPLLLAMPDEVQKSLGASVPFPPRLGKPQEFADLVKHVIGNSYLNGEVIRLDGAIRMAAK
;
A
#
# COMPACT_ATOMS: atom_id res chain seq x y z
N MET A 1 -64.03 5.58 20.75
CA MET A 1 -62.60 5.20 20.84
C MET A 1 -61.81 6.18 19.98
N PRO A 2 -60.99 7.06 20.58
CA PRO A 2 -60.40 8.20 19.90
C PRO A 2 -59.03 7.87 19.28
N SER A 3 -58.79 8.45 18.12
CA SER A 3 -57.50 8.52 17.43
C SER A 3 -56.59 9.55 18.12
N HIS A 4 -55.48 9.09 18.69
CA HIS A 4 -54.45 9.95 19.27
C HIS A 4 -53.54 10.52 18.18
N GLY A 5 -53.59 11.84 18.00
CA GLY A 5 -52.54 12.62 17.35
C GLY A 5 -51.45 12.93 18.38
N THR A 6 -50.22 12.53 18.08
CA THR A 6 -49.04 12.78 18.92
C THR A 6 -48.61 14.24 18.72
N ALA A 7 -48.75 15.04 19.78
CA ALA A 7 -48.21 16.39 19.87
C ALA A 7 -46.70 16.33 20.18
N LEU A 8 -45.88 16.98 19.35
CA LEU A 8 -44.47 17.21 19.63
C LEU A 8 -44.38 18.37 20.64
N ILE A 9 -44.03 18.05 21.88
CA ILE A 9 -43.79 19.01 22.96
C ILE A 9 -42.44 19.69 22.69
N VAL A 10 -42.44 21.00 22.46
CA VAL A 10 -41.22 21.82 22.57
C VAL A 10 -41.29 22.54 23.91
N SER A 11 -40.42 22.13 24.83
CA SER A 11 -40.26 22.71 26.16
C SER A 11 -39.64 24.11 26.08
N GLY A 12 -40.41 25.14 26.41
CA GLY A 12 -39.91 26.48 26.72
C GLY A 12 -40.53 26.94 28.04
N SER A 13 -39.71 27.09 29.08
CA SER A 13 -40.11 27.56 30.40
C SER A 13 -40.38 29.06 30.39
N ALA A 14 -41.62 29.47 30.70
CA ALA A 14 -41.95 30.85 31.04
C ALA A 14 -42.57 30.89 32.45
N THR A 15 -41.90 31.62 33.34
CA THR A 15 -42.36 31.92 34.70
C THR A 15 -43.44 33.00 34.66
N TYR A 16 -44.57 32.75 35.32
CA TYR A 16 -45.71 33.68 35.40
C TYR A 16 -45.60 34.55 36.66
N ASN A 17 -45.72 35.87 36.50
CA ASN A 17 -45.76 36.85 37.60
C ASN A 17 -47.11 37.59 37.56
N PRO A 18 -48.03 37.36 38.52
CA PRO A 18 -49.37 37.95 38.49
C PRO A 18 -49.35 39.32 39.15
N GLY A 19 -49.11 40.37 38.38
CA GLY A 19 -49.08 41.73 38.93
C GLY A 19 -48.74 42.83 37.96
N CYS A 20 -49.29 42.83 36.74
CA CYS A 20 -49.30 44.05 35.93
C CYS A 20 -50.34 43.98 34.81
N ALA A 21 -51.42 44.74 34.94
CA ALA A 21 -52.39 44.95 33.86
C ALA A 21 -51.78 45.90 32.82
N ARG A 22 -51.14 45.32 31.80
CA ARG A 22 -50.81 45.85 30.44
C ARG A 22 -49.54 45.12 29.97
N GLY A 23 -49.71 44.06 29.20
CA GLY A 23 -48.59 43.28 28.65
C GLY A 23 -48.73 43.09 27.14
N VAL A 24 -47.93 43.85 26.39
CA VAL A 24 -47.54 43.52 25.02
C VAL A 24 -46.68 42.26 25.11
N VAL A 25 -47.14 41.14 24.54
CA VAL A 25 -46.34 39.92 24.42
C VAL A 25 -45.76 39.89 23.01
N GLN A 26 -44.46 40.13 22.92
CA GLN A 26 -43.66 39.90 21.74
C GLN A 26 -43.19 38.44 21.78
N SER A 27 -43.71 37.60 20.88
CA SER A 27 -43.14 36.28 20.61
C SER A 27 -43.02 36.07 19.10
N ASP A 28 -41.88 35.52 18.71
CA ASP A 28 -41.40 35.43 17.35
C ASP A 28 -42.31 34.57 16.47
N GLY A 29 -42.87 35.21 15.45
CA GLY A 29 -42.93 34.58 14.14
C GLY A 29 -44.24 33.95 13.66
N VAL A 30 -45.43 34.33 14.14
CA VAL A 30 -46.67 34.37 13.32
C VAL A 30 -47.69 35.34 13.96
N PRO A 31 -48.14 36.43 13.31
CA PRO A 31 -49.23 37.22 13.84
C PRO A 31 -50.56 36.46 13.68
N PHE A 32 -51.17 36.05 14.79
CA PHE A 32 -52.58 35.65 14.83
C PHE A 32 -53.44 36.90 14.60
N ILE A 33 -53.80 37.18 13.35
CA ILE A 33 -54.75 38.24 13.00
C ILE A 33 -56.16 37.71 13.25
N LEU A 34 -56.63 37.87 14.50
CA LEU A 34 -58.05 37.95 14.81
C LEU A 34 -58.59 39.25 14.20
N GLY A 35 -59.19 39.15 13.01
CA GLY A 35 -59.84 40.31 12.36
C GLY A 35 -59.67 40.37 10.85
N ILE A 36 -60.06 39.31 10.13
CA ILE A 36 -60.19 39.37 8.67
C ILE A 36 -61.65 39.12 8.31
N GLU A 37 -62.39 40.20 8.11
CA GLU A 37 -63.86 40.24 7.97
C GLU A 37 -64.40 39.74 6.62
N THR A 38 -63.54 39.42 5.63
CA THR A 38 -64.02 38.91 4.34
C THR A 38 -63.27 37.67 3.86
N ARG A 39 -64.01 36.74 3.21
CA ARG A 39 -63.50 35.49 2.63
C ARG A 39 -62.33 35.72 1.65
N LYS A 40 -62.35 36.84 0.91
CA LYS A 40 -61.27 37.25 -0.02
C LYS A 40 -59.95 37.50 0.71
N SER A 41 -59.98 38.22 1.82
CA SER A 41 -58.77 38.59 2.57
C SER A 41 -58.13 37.40 3.28
N ARG A 42 -58.92 36.40 3.72
CA ARG A 42 -58.39 35.14 4.27
C ARG A 42 -57.68 34.29 3.21
N ILE A 43 -58.25 34.21 2.00
CA ILE A 43 -57.64 33.50 0.86
C ILE A 43 -56.32 34.18 0.45
N ALA A 44 -56.27 35.51 0.45
CA ALA A 44 -55.05 36.26 0.12
C ALA A 44 -53.92 36.00 1.13
N LEU A 45 -54.24 35.93 2.43
CA LEU A 45 -53.25 35.63 3.47
C LEU A 45 -52.73 34.18 3.36
N LEU A 46 -53.63 33.21 3.15
CA LEU A 46 -53.26 31.80 2.95
C LEU A 46 -52.36 31.61 1.73
N LYS A 47 -52.63 32.30 0.61
CA LYS A 47 -51.76 32.28 -0.57
C LYS A 47 -50.37 32.83 -0.26
N LYS A 48 -50.27 33.92 0.49
CA LYS A 48 -48.97 34.51 0.88
C LYS A 48 -48.16 33.58 1.79
N LEU A 49 -48.81 32.96 2.78
CA LEU A 49 -48.18 31.98 3.67
C LEU A 49 -47.67 30.75 2.90
N LEU A 50 -48.48 30.22 1.99
CA LEU A 50 -48.08 29.06 1.17
C LEU A 50 -46.90 29.38 0.25
N ILE A 51 -46.88 30.57 -0.37
CA ILE A 51 -45.76 31.04 -1.20
C ILE A 51 -44.49 31.18 -0.35
N PHE A 52 -44.60 31.72 0.87
CA PHE A 52 -43.47 31.86 1.78
C PHE A 52 -42.91 30.50 2.22
N GLU A 53 -43.78 29.54 2.55
CA GLU A 53 -43.39 28.18 2.92
C GLU A 53 -42.69 27.47 1.76
N LEU A 54 -43.22 27.57 0.53
CA LEU A 54 -42.61 27.01 -0.67
C LEU A 54 -41.24 27.65 -0.98
N ALA A 55 -41.12 28.97 -0.83
CA ALA A 55 -39.85 29.67 -1.02
C ALA A 55 -38.78 29.19 -0.02
N ASN A 56 -39.16 29.00 1.25
CA ASN A 56 -38.27 28.45 2.27
C ASN A 56 -37.87 26.99 1.98
N GLN A 57 -38.81 26.14 1.55
CA GLN A 57 -38.49 24.75 1.17
C GLN A 57 -37.55 24.68 -0.04
N LEU A 58 -37.73 25.54 -1.04
CA LEU A 58 -36.85 25.64 -2.20
C LEU A 58 -35.45 26.14 -1.82
N SER A 59 -35.37 27.12 -0.91
CA SER A 59 -34.09 27.62 -0.39
C SER A 59 -33.31 26.53 0.34
N ARG A 60 -33.96 25.77 1.23
CA ARG A 60 -33.33 24.64 1.95
C ARG A 60 -32.86 23.55 1.00
N ARG A 61 -33.63 23.23 -0.05
CA ARG A 61 -33.22 22.28 -1.09
C ARG A 61 -32.02 22.75 -1.90
N ARG A 62 -31.95 24.04 -2.26
CA ARG A 62 -30.78 24.60 -2.96
C ARG A 62 -29.52 24.51 -2.10
N GLN A 63 -29.63 24.86 -0.82
CA GLN A 63 -28.52 24.81 0.12
C GLN A 63 -27.99 23.38 0.32
N GLY A 64 -28.88 22.38 0.45
CA GLY A 64 -28.47 20.97 0.53
C GLY A 64 -27.78 20.45 -0.74
N VAL A 65 -28.15 20.94 -1.93
CA VAL A 65 -27.48 20.59 -3.19
C VAL A 65 -26.10 21.24 -3.29
N GLU A 66 -25.94 22.48 -2.82
CA GLU A 66 -24.64 23.15 -2.75
C GLU A 66 -23.67 22.45 -1.79
N ASP A 67 -24.14 22.02 -0.62
CA ASP A 67 -23.32 21.29 0.36
C ASP A 67 -22.81 19.96 -0.20
N ILE A 68 -23.66 19.18 -0.89
CA ILE A 68 -23.27 17.94 -1.56
C ILE A 68 -22.23 18.20 -2.65
N ASN A 69 -22.40 19.27 -3.44
CA ASN A 69 -21.46 19.63 -4.48
C ASN A 69 -20.11 20.09 -3.91
N ASN A 70 -20.11 20.82 -2.79
CA ASN A 70 -18.91 21.22 -2.09
C ASN A 70 -18.17 20.01 -1.49
N GLN A 71 -18.89 19.06 -0.89
CA GLN A 71 -18.30 17.80 -0.42
C GLN A 71 -17.69 16.99 -1.57
N ARG A 72 -18.38 16.87 -2.71
CA ARG A 72 -17.84 16.19 -3.90
C ARG A 72 -16.59 16.87 -4.44
N ARG A 73 -16.57 18.20 -4.51
CA ARG A 73 -15.38 18.97 -4.92
C ARG A 73 -14.22 18.79 -3.95
N ALA A 74 -14.48 18.77 -2.64
CA ALA A 74 -13.47 18.49 -1.62
C ALA A 74 -12.88 17.09 -1.81
N ILE A 75 -13.73 16.07 -1.99
CA ILE A 75 -13.31 14.68 -2.25
C ILE A 75 -12.50 14.57 -3.55
N GLN A 76 -12.97 15.18 -4.65
CA GLN A 76 -12.24 15.20 -5.92
C GLN A 76 -10.91 15.93 -5.81
N SER A 77 -10.87 17.08 -5.14
CA SER A 77 -9.64 17.84 -4.93
C SER A 77 -8.63 17.09 -4.05
N HIS A 78 -9.11 16.35 -3.05
CA HIS A 78 -8.28 15.48 -2.22
C HIS A 78 -7.77 14.29 -3.04
N GLN A 79 -8.64 13.58 -3.77
CA GLN A 79 -8.24 12.46 -4.64
C GLN A 79 -7.22 12.86 -5.70
N VAL A 80 -7.38 14.03 -6.34
CA VAL A 80 -6.41 14.55 -7.32
C VAL A 80 -5.09 14.93 -6.65
N ARG A 81 -5.11 15.55 -5.46
CA ARG A 81 -3.89 15.84 -4.68
C ARG A 81 -3.18 14.56 -4.21
N THR A 82 -3.92 13.54 -3.78
CA THR A 82 -3.36 12.25 -3.36
C THR A 82 -2.81 11.47 -4.56
N ALA A 83 -3.47 11.53 -5.72
CA ALA A 83 -2.95 10.94 -6.96
C ALA A 83 -1.67 11.63 -7.45
N MET A 84 -1.55 12.95 -7.28
CA MET A 84 -0.32 13.68 -7.60
C MET A 84 0.78 13.54 -6.54
N ALA A 85 0.43 13.38 -5.26
CA ALA A 85 1.37 13.07 -4.19
C ALA A 85 1.90 11.62 -4.28
N GLY A 86 1.08 10.68 -4.77
CA GLY A 86 1.49 9.29 -5.00
C GLY A 86 2.63 9.14 -6.03
N ASN A 87 2.82 10.13 -6.91
CA ASN A 87 3.97 10.19 -7.82
C ASN A 87 5.23 10.83 -7.21
N ASN A 88 5.12 11.48 -6.03
CA ASN A 88 6.21 12.19 -5.35
C ASN A 88 6.55 11.57 -3.98
N ALA A 89 6.04 10.38 -3.64
CA ALA A 89 6.29 9.75 -2.36
C ALA A 89 7.72 9.16 -2.24
N LEU A 90 8.40 8.98 -3.36
CA LEU A 90 9.84 8.75 -3.40
C LEU A 90 10.52 10.13 -3.34
N GLY A 91 11.21 10.43 -2.24
CA GLY A 91 11.97 11.67 -2.15
C GLY A 91 13.04 11.66 -3.25
N VAL A 92 13.00 12.65 -4.14
CA VAL A 92 14.02 12.80 -5.18
C VAL A 92 15.39 12.85 -4.49
N GLY A 93 16.29 11.94 -4.87
CA GLY A 93 17.62 11.82 -4.28
C GLY A 93 17.76 10.89 -3.08
N ASP A 94 16.67 10.30 -2.58
CA ASP A 94 16.71 9.24 -1.57
C ASP A 94 17.42 7.99 -2.12
N VAL A 95 18.16 7.30 -1.25
CA VAL A 95 18.94 6.13 -1.64
C VAL A 95 18.14 4.86 -1.39
N PHE A 96 18.13 3.97 -2.38
CA PHE A 96 17.52 2.64 -2.31
C PHE A 96 18.55 1.56 -2.65
N VAL A 97 18.62 0.54 -1.81
CA VAL A 97 19.40 -0.68 -2.08
C VAL A 97 18.47 -1.74 -2.66
N VAL A 98 18.84 -2.34 -3.79
CA VAL A 98 18.09 -3.46 -4.38
C VAL A 98 19.04 -4.65 -4.55
N THR A 99 18.72 -5.78 -3.92
CA THR A 99 19.51 -7.02 -4.05
C THR A 99 18.95 -7.92 -5.13
N GLY A 100 19.80 -8.72 -5.79
CA GLY A 100 19.40 -9.49 -6.97
C GLY A 100 19.04 -8.57 -8.15
N ALA A 101 19.63 -7.37 -8.17
CA ALA A 101 19.26 -6.31 -9.10
C ALA A 101 19.92 -6.42 -10.47
N GLY A 102 20.79 -7.40 -10.70
CA GLY A 102 21.32 -7.69 -12.03
C GLY A 102 20.27 -8.30 -12.97
N SER A 103 19.15 -8.82 -12.45
CA SER A 103 18.18 -9.52 -13.28
C SER A 103 16.73 -9.47 -12.75
N GLY A 104 15.79 -9.86 -13.60
CA GLY A 104 14.40 -10.15 -13.22
C GLY A 104 13.71 -9.04 -12.42
N LEU A 105 13.19 -9.40 -11.24
CA LEU A 105 12.40 -8.51 -10.38
C LEU A 105 13.24 -7.37 -9.81
N GLY A 106 14.48 -7.66 -9.41
CA GLY A 106 15.38 -6.66 -8.85
C GLY A 106 15.78 -5.61 -9.88
N ALA A 107 16.12 -6.05 -11.10
CA ALA A 107 16.45 -5.12 -12.20
C ALA A 107 15.28 -4.20 -12.55
N ALA A 108 14.06 -4.74 -12.68
CA ALA A 108 12.87 -3.92 -12.95
C ALA A 108 12.58 -2.94 -11.80
N THR A 109 12.79 -3.37 -10.55
CA THR A 109 12.63 -2.49 -9.39
C THR A 109 13.66 -1.36 -9.39
N ALA A 110 14.92 -1.67 -9.68
CA ALA A 110 15.98 -0.66 -9.78
C ALA A 110 15.66 0.40 -10.85
N MET A 111 15.19 -0.03 -12.03
CA MET A 111 14.76 0.88 -13.10
C MET A 111 13.60 1.77 -12.65
N ALA A 112 12.54 1.17 -12.10
CA ALA A 112 11.34 1.90 -11.71
C ALA A 112 11.59 2.92 -10.57
N LEU A 113 12.53 2.63 -9.67
CA LEU A 113 12.97 3.55 -8.61
C LEU A 113 13.79 4.71 -9.18
N ALA A 114 14.73 4.43 -10.10
CA ALA A 114 15.53 5.47 -10.73
C ALA A 114 14.69 6.39 -11.63
N GLU A 115 13.73 5.84 -12.38
CA GLU A 115 12.74 6.63 -13.14
C GLU A 115 11.92 7.56 -12.25
N ALA A 116 11.73 7.20 -10.97
CA ALA A 116 11.06 8.03 -9.98
C ALA A 116 12.02 8.99 -9.24
N GLY A 117 13.28 9.11 -9.67
CA GLY A 117 14.26 10.06 -9.13
C GLY A 117 15.05 9.57 -7.91
N ALA A 118 14.97 8.28 -7.56
CA ALA A 118 15.78 7.68 -6.51
C ALA A 118 17.22 7.41 -6.97
N LYS A 119 18.18 7.44 -6.03
CA LYS A 119 19.53 6.94 -6.26
C LYS A 119 19.57 5.46 -5.92
N VAL A 120 19.98 4.61 -6.85
CA VAL A 120 19.90 3.15 -6.67
C VAL A 120 21.29 2.53 -6.50
N VAL A 121 21.44 1.74 -5.44
CA VAL A 121 22.55 0.81 -5.23
C VAL A 121 22.10 -0.56 -5.75
N VAL A 122 22.65 -0.96 -6.89
CA VAL A 122 22.41 -2.24 -7.55
C VAL A 122 23.33 -3.28 -6.94
N VAL A 123 22.76 -4.26 -6.25
CA VAL A 123 23.52 -5.33 -5.59
C VAL A 123 23.23 -6.67 -6.25
N ASP A 124 24.29 -7.34 -6.70
CA ASP A 124 24.20 -8.70 -7.27
C ASP A 124 25.53 -9.45 -7.11
N LEU A 125 25.51 -10.77 -7.29
CA LEU A 125 26.70 -11.60 -7.39
C LEU A 125 27.33 -11.52 -8.79
N ASP A 126 26.49 -11.45 -9.83
CA ASP A 126 26.96 -11.34 -11.21
C ASP A 126 27.34 -9.89 -11.54
N SER A 127 28.63 -9.67 -11.75
CA SER A 127 29.16 -8.33 -12.04
C SER A 127 28.76 -7.83 -13.41
N ASN A 128 28.56 -8.71 -14.40
CA ASN A 128 28.28 -8.29 -15.75
C ASN A 128 26.87 -7.68 -15.83
N SER A 129 25.86 -8.44 -15.40
CA SER A 129 24.48 -7.97 -15.40
C SER A 129 24.26 -6.80 -14.44
N GLY A 130 24.85 -6.86 -13.24
CA GLY A 130 24.77 -5.78 -12.25
C GLY A 130 25.35 -4.45 -12.74
N GLN A 131 26.52 -4.46 -13.42
CA GLN A 131 27.10 -3.24 -14.02
C GLN A 131 26.28 -2.70 -15.18
N VAL A 132 25.60 -3.57 -15.96
CA VAL A 132 24.68 -3.12 -17.02
C VAL A 132 23.50 -2.37 -16.40
N VAL A 133 22.85 -2.94 -15.39
CA VAL A 133 21.71 -2.30 -14.73
C VAL A 133 22.13 -1.00 -14.04
N ALA A 134 23.25 -0.98 -13.31
CA ALA A 134 23.74 0.24 -12.66
C ALA A 134 23.96 1.39 -13.65
N ARG A 135 24.50 1.10 -14.84
CA ARG A 135 24.64 2.12 -15.91
C ARG A 135 23.30 2.61 -16.43
N GLN A 136 22.33 1.71 -16.63
CA GLN A 136 21.00 2.08 -17.11
C GLN A 136 20.24 2.98 -16.13
N VAL A 137 20.42 2.74 -14.83
CA VAL A 137 19.72 3.49 -13.78
C VAL A 137 20.50 4.71 -13.27
N GLY A 138 21.69 4.98 -13.82
CA GLY A 138 22.58 6.04 -13.31
C GLY A 138 22.99 5.84 -11.84
N GLY A 139 23.00 4.58 -11.39
CA GLY A 139 23.29 4.18 -10.01
C GLY A 139 24.69 3.61 -9.85
N ILE A 140 24.92 2.93 -8.72
CA ILE A 140 26.19 2.25 -8.44
C ILE A 140 25.98 0.75 -8.33
N PHE A 141 26.92 -0.01 -8.87
CA PHE A 141 26.94 -1.46 -8.71
C PHE A 141 27.84 -1.86 -7.54
N VAL A 142 27.36 -2.76 -6.68
CA VAL A 142 28.15 -3.41 -5.64
C VAL A 142 28.02 -4.92 -5.81
N ARG A 143 29.15 -5.58 -6.12
CA ARG A 143 29.20 -7.03 -6.12
C ARG A 143 29.16 -7.54 -4.68
N ALA A 144 28.09 -8.23 -4.28
CA ALA A 144 28.00 -8.76 -2.93
C ALA A 144 27.33 -10.13 -2.84
N ASP A 145 27.88 -10.98 -1.97
CA ASP A 145 27.21 -12.20 -1.51
C ASP A 145 26.38 -11.86 -0.27
N VAL A 146 25.06 -11.90 -0.40
CA VAL A 146 24.13 -11.59 0.70
C VAL A 146 24.33 -12.50 1.91
N THR A 147 24.93 -13.68 1.74
CA THR A 147 25.19 -14.63 2.84
C THR A 147 26.51 -14.34 3.58
N LYS A 148 27.23 -13.27 3.22
CA LYS A 148 28.51 -12.89 3.85
C LYS A 148 28.37 -11.51 4.47
N GLU A 149 28.48 -11.42 5.80
CA GLU A 149 28.37 -10.16 6.54
C GLU A 149 29.29 -9.06 6.00
N GLU A 150 30.57 -9.33 5.82
CA GLU A 150 31.53 -8.35 5.31
C GLU A 150 31.19 -7.87 3.90
N SER A 151 30.66 -8.76 3.07
CA SER A 151 30.21 -8.39 1.72
C SER A 151 29.00 -7.47 1.76
N VAL A 152 28.11 -7.65 2.74
CA VAL A 152 26.92 -6.83 2.92
C VAL A 152 27.25 -5.48 3.55
N LYS A 153 28.22 -5.41 4.48
CA LYS A 153 28.69 -4.13 5.05
C LYS A 153 29.14 -3.15 3.97
N GLN A 154 29.89 -3.64 2.97
CA GLN A 154 30.36 -2.84 1.85
C GLN A 154 29.22 -2.16 1.08
N ILE A 155 28.06 -2.80 0.93
CA ILE A 155 26.88 -2.20 0.27
C ILE A 155 26.51 -0.87 0.92
N PHE A 156 26.56 -0.82 2.25
CA PHE A 156 26.12 0.33 3.02
C PHE A 156 27.16 1.43 3.11
N ASP A 157 28.45 1.12 2.97
CA ASP A 157 29.50 2.14 2.79
C ASP A 157 29.25 2.95 1.51
N TYR A 158 28.92 2.25 0.42
CA TYR A 158 28.53 2.85 -0.84
C TYR A 158 27.20 3.61 -0.77
N ALA A 159 26.19 3.05 -0.09
CA ALA A 159 24.90 3.72 0.07
C ALA A 159 25.02 5.06 0.83
N LYS A 160 25.80 5.10 1.92
CA LYS A 160 26.05 6.31 2.72
C LYS A 160 26.67 7.44 1.88
N ALA A 161 27.53 7.10 0.92
CA ALA A 161 28.16 8.09 0.05
C ALA A 161 27.17 8.74 -0.95
N LEU A 162 26.04 8.08 -1.24
CA LEU A 162 25.02 8.61 -2.16
C LEU A 162 24.01 9.53 -1.47
N GLY A 163 23.73 9.33 -0.18
CA GLY A 163 22.71 10.08 0.56
C GLY A 163 22.00 9.23 1.63
N PRO A 164 20.83 9.69 2.13
CA PRO A 164 20.08 8.97 3.15
C PRO A 164 19.48 7.68 2.59
N LEU A 165 19.80 6.55 3.22
CA LEU A 165 19.18 5.26 2.88
C LEU A 165 17.74 5.23 3.36
N ARG A 166 16.79 5.22 2.42
CA ARG A 166 15.34 5.20 2.71
C ARG A 166 14.67 3.89 2.38
N GLY A 167 15.26 3.07 1.51
CA GLY A 167 14.65 1.78 1.19
C GLY A 167 15.63 0.65 0.93
N LEU A 168 15.15 -0.54 1.27
CA LEU A 168 15.76 -1.81 0.90
C LEU A 168 14.71 -2.65 0.18
N VAL A 169 15.06 -3.19 -0.98
CA VAL A 169 14.26 -4.21 -1.67
C VAL A 169 15.09 -5.47 -1.82
N ASN A 170 14.71 -6.52 -1.11
CA ASN A 170 15.36 -7.82 -1.18
C ASN A 170 14.77 -8.67 -2.31
N CYS A 171 15.45 -8.77 -3.45
CA CYS A 171 15.07 -9.67 -4.55
C CYS A 171 16.09 -10.80 -4.80
N ALA A 172 17.26 -10.78 -4.15
CA ALA A 172 18.21 -11.88 -4.24
C ALA A 172 17.59 -13.20 -3.75
N GLY A 173 17.75 -14.27 -4.52
CA GLY A 173 17.27 -15.59 -4.14
C GLY A 173 17.42 -16.65 -5.21
N VAL A 174 17.26 -17.90 -4.80
CA VAL A 174 17.29 -19.08 -5.67
C VAL A 174 16.03 -19.94 -5.46
N ALA A 175 15.65 -20.70 -6.49
CA ALA A 175 14.47 -21.56 -6.48
C ALA A 175 14.74 -22.93 -7.13
N PRO A 176 15.67 -23.74 -6.60
CA PRO A 176 15.89 -25.09 -7.11
C PRO A 176 14.69 -26.00 -6.82
N ALA A 177 14.52 -27.02 -7.63
CA ALA A 177 13.52 -28.08 -7.43
C ALA A 177 14.21 -29.42 -7.18
N GLU A 178 13.92 -30.04 -6.03
CA GLU A 178 14.51 -31.32 -5.61
C GLU A 178 13.50 -32.09 -4.75
N LYS A 179 13.15 -33.31 -5.17
CA LYS A 179 12.19 -34.16 -4.42
C LYS A 179 12.88 -34.79 -3.21
N VAL A 180 12.18 -34.89 -2.08
CA VAL A 180 12.66 -35.59 -0.87
C VAL A 180 13.15 -37.00 -1.20
N ILE A 181 12.38 -37.73 -2.00
CA ILE A 181 12.78 -38.99 -2.63
C ILE A 181 12.76 -38.76 -4.14
N GLY A 182 13.94 -38.56 -4.72
CA GLY A 182 14.13 -38.31 -6.15
C GLY A 182 14.70 -39.52 -6.89
N LYS A 183 14.77 -39.42 -8.22
CA LYS A 183 15.40 -40.46 -9.07
C LYS A 183 16.88 -40.66 -8.76
N SER A 184 17.55 -39.59 -8.34
CA SER A 184 18.99 -39.58 -8.01
C SER A 184 19.29 -39.85 -6.54
N GLY A 185 18.28 -40.24 -5.75
CA GLY A 185 18.41 -40.51 -4.31
C GLY A 185 17.61 -39.54 -3.44
N VAL A 186 17.91 -39.57 -2.14
CA VAL A 186 17.32 -38.69 -1.14
C VAL A 186 17.83 -37.27 -1.33
N HIS A 187 16.96 -36.29 -1.14
CA HIS A 187 17.31 -34.87 -1.21
C HIS A 187 18.55 -34.55 -0.36
N GLY A 188 19.53 -33.88 -0.96
CA GLY A 188 20.77 -33.51 -0.28
C GLY A 188 20.52 -32.46 0.81
N LEU A 189 20.96 -32.72 2.04
CA LEU A 189 20.83 -31.75 3.14
C LEU A 189 21.55 -30.43 2.83
N ALA A 190 22.73 -30.51 2.20
CA ALA A 190 23.50 -29.33 1.79
C ALA A 190 22.75 -28.46 0.77
N SER A 191 22.00 -29.07 -0.15
CA SER A 191 21.15 -28.37 -1.12
C SER A 191 20.05 -27.59 -0.39
N PHE A 192 19.35 -28.25 0.54
CA PHE A 192 18.32 -27.61 1.37
C PHE A 192 18.89 -26.44 2.20
N GLN A 193 20.02 -26.65 2.88
CA GLN A 193 20.70 -25.64 3.67
C GLN A 193 21.14 -24.44 2.82
N ARG A 194 21.65 -24.68 1.60
CA ARG A 194 22.07 -23.60 0.70
C ARG A 194 20.90 -22.70 0.31
N VAL A 195 19.70 -23.26 0.08
CA VAL A 195 18.51 -22.47 -0.22
C VAL A 195 18.11 -21.58 0.97
N LEU A 196 18.12 -22.12 2.19
CA LEU A 196 17.84 -21.34 3.40
C LEU A 196 18.89 -20.25 3.64
N GLU A 197 20.16 -20.58 3.43
CA GLU A 197 21.27 -19.64 3.61
C GLU A 197 21.13 -18.43 2.68
N ILE A 198 20.81 -18.64 1.40
CA ILE A 198 20.61 -17.54 0.45
C ILE A 198 19.31 -16.78 0.76
N ASN A 199 18.18 -17.48 0.78
CA ASN A 199 16.87 -16.84 0.74
C ASN A 199 16.44 -16.29 2.10
N VAL A 200 16.91 -16.89 3.20
CA VAL A 200 16.52 -16.52 4.57
C VAL A 200 17.64 -15.75 5.25
N ALA A 201 18.79 -16.40 5.49
CA ALA A 201 19.90 -15.75 6.19
C ALA A 201 20.44 -14.55 5.40
N GLY A 202 20.57 -14.68 4.07
CA GLY A 202 20.94 -13.58 3.19
C GLY A 202 19.99 -12.39 3.25
N THR A 203 18.68 -12.62 3.11
CA THR A 203 17.65 -11.58 3.24
C THR A 203 17.74 -10.88 4.60
N PHE A 204 17.83 -11.65 5.69
CA PHE A 204 17.93 -11.11 7.04
C PHE A 204 19.25 -10.33 7.26
N ASN A 205 20.35 -10.79 6.68
CA ASN A 205 21.67 -10.17 6.81
C ASN A 205 21.70 -8.77 6.19
N VAL A 206 21.12 -8.60 4.99
CA VAL A 206 21.00 -7.28 4.37
C VAL A 206 20.01 -6.41 5.14
N LEU A 207 18.88 -6.99 5.58
CA LEU A 207 17.85 -6.30 6.33
C LEU A 207 18.37 -5.68 7.64
N ARG A 208 19.05 -6.46 8.49
CA ARG A 208 19.49 -5.98 9.81
C ARG A 208 20.48 -4.79 9.70
N LEU A 209 21.37 -4.83 8.71
CA LEU A 209 22.37 -3.78 8.49
C LEU A 209 21.74 -2.53 7.84
N SER A 210 20.78 -2.74 6.93
CA SER A 210 19.96 -1.65 6.38
C SER A 210 19.14 -0.97 7.46
N ALA A 211 18.48 -1.73 8.33
CA ALA A 211 17.64 -1.21 9.41
C ALA A 211 18.45 -0.39 10.41
N ALA A 212 19.67 -0.83 10.76
CA ALA A 212 20.58 -0.06 11.60
C ALA A 212 20.89 1.31 10.97
N LEU A 213 21.19 1.36 9.67
CA LEU A 213 21.48 2.62 8.99
C LEU A 213 20.23 3.51 8.82
N MET A 214 19.07 2.92 8.51
CA MET A 214 17.79 3.63 8.43
C MET A 214 17.41 4.25 9.77
N ALA A 215 17.69 3.56 10.88
CA ALA A 215 17.37 4.04 12.22
C ALA A 215 18.13 5.34 12.58
N GLU A 216 19.24 5.63 11.93
CA GLU A 216 20.01 6.87 12.11
C GLU A 216 19.48 8.04 11.26
N GLN A 217 18.57 7.78 10.30
CA GLN A 217 18.10 8.82 9.40
C GLN A 217 17.12 9.77 10.06
N GLN A 218 17.08 11.01 9.60
CA GLN A 218 16.04 11.95 10.00
C GLN A 218 14.66 11.43 9.58
N ALA A 219 13.69 11.43 10.49
CA ALA A 219 12.33 11.03 10.17
C ALA A 219 11.67 11.98 9.17
N THR A 220 10.81 11.44 8.32
CA THR A 220 10.05 12.14 7.27
C THR A 220 8.56 11.88 7.45
N GLY A 221 7.71 12.76 6.90
CA GLY A 221 6.25 12.59 6.95
C GLY A 221 5.74 12.24 8.36
N ASP A 222 5.05 11.11 8.47
CA ASP A 222 4.46 10.58 9.71
C ASP A 222 5.46 9.92 10.67
N GLY A 223 6.75 10.28 10.60
CA GLY A 223 7.82 9.72 11.43
C GLY A 223 8.61 8.58 10.75
N GLU A 224 8.42 8.37 9.46
CA GLU A 224 9.08 7.31 8.69
C GLU A 224 10.55 7.62 8.44
N ARG A 225 11.43 6.67 8.77
CA ARG A 225 12.86 6.72 8.47
C ARG A 225 13.25 5.86 7.29
N GLY A 226 12.52 4.78 7.04
CA GLY A 226 12.70 3.94 5.86
C GLY A 226 11.71 2.79 5.75
N VAL A 227 11.81 2.07 4.64
CA VAL A 227 10.93 0.94 4.31
C VAL A 227 11.75 -0.23 3.78
N ILE A 228 11.41 -1.43 4.23
CA ILE A 228 12.03 -2.68 3.81
C ILE A 228 10.97 -3.52 3.10
N VAL A 229 11.25 -3.88 1.85
CA VAL A 229 10.41 -4.75 1.04
C VAL A 229 11.12 -6.07 0.79
N ASN A 230 10.58 -7.17 1.30
CA ASN A 230 11.14 -8.51 1.08
C ASN A 230 10.38 -9.24 -0.03
N THR A 231 11.09 -10.11 -0.76
CA THR A 231 10.48 -10.98 -1.77
C THR A 231 10.32 -12.40 -1.23
N ALA A 232 9.08 -12.78 -0.91
CA ALA A 232 8.68 -14.16 -0.64
C ALA A 232 8.36 -14.90 -1.94
N SER A 233 7.31 -15.72 -1.95
CA SER A 233 6.73 -16.40 -3.13
C SER A 233 5.38 -16.97 -2.73
N VAL A 234 4.49 -17.19 -3.70
CA VAL A 234 3.31 -18.04 -3.50
C VAL A 234 3.67 -19.44 -3.00
N ALA A 235 4.88 -19.94 -3.28
CA ALA A 235 5.37 -21.22 -2.76
C ALA A 235 5.46 -21.27 -1.23
N ALA A 236 5.45 -20.12 -0.53
CA ALA A 236 5.33 -20.07 0.92
C ALA A 236 3.98 -20.61 1.43
N PHE A 237 2.96 -20.60 0.58
CA PHE A 237 1.59 -21.01 0.90
C PHE A 237 1.17 -22.24 0.08
N ASP A 238 1.61 -22.30 -1.18
CA ASP A 238 1.18 -23.26 -2.19
C ASP A 238 2.42 -24.03 -2.73
N GLY A 239 3.28 -24.53 -1.84
CA GLY A 239 4.50 -25.25 -2.25
C GLY A 239 4.20 -26.49 -3.11
N GLN A 240 4.83 -26.61 -4.28
CA GLN A 240 4.67 -27.75 -5.19
C GLN A 240 5.60 -28.92 -4.86
N VAL A 241 5.39 -30.08 -5.50
CA VAL A 241 6.30 -31.21 -5.38
C VAL A 241 7.71 -30.81 -5.81
N GLY A 242 8.68 -31.10 -4.93
CA GLY A 242 10.09 -30.75 -5.14
C GLY A 242 10.47 -29.35 -4.67
N GLN A 243 9.54 -28.55 -4.13
CA GLN A 243 9.82 -27.20 -3.63
C GLN A 243 9.98 -27.12 -2.10
N SER A 244 10.23 -28.22 -1.39
CA SER A 244 10.30 -28.20 0.09
C SER A 244 11.31 -27.18 0.63
N ALA A 245 12.52 -27.13 0.07
CA ALA A 245 13.54 -26.14 0.43
C ALA A 245 13.10 -24.70 0.11
N TYR A 246 12.55 -24.49 -1.10
CA TYR A 246 12.13 -23.18 -1.55
C TYR A 246 10.94 -22.64 -0.75
N ALA A 247 9.89 -23.46 -0.58
CA ALA A 247 8.71 -23.17 0.22
C ALA A 247 9.08 -22.87 1.67
N ALA A 248 9.93 -23.69 2.31
CA ALA A 248 10.42 -23.41 3.66
C ALA A 248 11.16 -22.07 3.75
N SER A 249 12.02 -21.78 2.77
CA SER A 249 12.76 -20.51 2.73
C SER A 249 11.84 -19.29 2.59
N LYS A 250 10.84 -19.35 1.70
CA LYS A 250 9.91 -18.24 1.49
C LYS A 250 8.86 -18.15 2.59
N GLY A 251 8.51 -19.27 3.23
CA GLY A 251 7.71 -19.30 4.46
C GLY A 251 8.42 -18.61 5.64
N ALA A 252 9.73 -18.79 5.78
CA ALA A 252 10.51 -18.06 6.78
C ALA A 252 10.51 -16.54 6.52
N VAL A 253 10.67 -16.12 5.25
CA VAL A 253 10.57 -14.71 4.86
C VAL A 253 9.18 -14.12 5.16
N VAL A 254 8.11 -14.89 4.91
CA VAL A 254 6.75 -14.51 5.32
C VAL A 254 6.66 -14.32 6.83
N ALA A 255 7.07 -15.34 7.59
CA ALA A 255 6.93 -15.38 9.05
C ALA A 255 7.73 -14.27 9.76
N MET A 256 8.88 -13.86 9.23
CA MET A 256 9.69 -12.79 9.85
C MET A 256 9.14 -11.37 9.61
N THR A 257 8.20 -11.18 8.67
CA THR A 257 7.70 -9.85 8.30
C THR A 257 7.08 -9.10 9.49
N LEU A 258 6.09 -9.71 10.16
CA LEU A 258 5.38 -9.09 11.27
C LEU A 258 6.26 -8.85 12.51
N PRO A 259 7.07 -9.80 13.02
CA PRO A 259 7.91 -9.54 14.17
C PRO A 259 8.95 -8.44 13.88
N LEU A 260 9.55 -8.41 12.69
CA LEU A 260 10.47 -7.34 12.29
C LEU A 260 9.76 -5.98 12.21
N ALA A 261 8.57 -5.91 11.62
CA ALA A 261 7.77 -4.68 11.59
C ALA A 261 7.47 -4.15 13.00
N ARG A 262 7.12 -5.03 13.95
CA ARG A 262 6.86 -4.67 15.35
C ARG A 262 8.11 -4.14 16.06
N GLU A 263 9.24 -4.81 15.88
CA GLU A 263 10.50 -4.40 16.48
C GLU A 263 10.97 -3.04 15.94
N LEU A 264 10.91 -2.88 14.62
CA LEU A 264 11.45 -1.72 13.92
C LEU A 264 10.51 -0.50 13.90
N ALA A 265 9.24 -0.67 14.29
CA ALA A 265 8.27 0.41 14.40
C ALA A 265 8.75 1.55 15.32
N ARG A 266 9.47 1.24 16.41
CA ARG A 266 10.03 2.26 17.32
C ARG A 266 11.06 3.18 16.65
N PHE A 267 11.64 2.74 15.53
CA PHE A 267 12.56 3.52 14.72
C PHE A 267 11.88 4.14 13.50
N GLY A 268 10.56 4.00 13.35
CA GLY A 268 9.85 4.47 12.16
C GLY A 268 10.25 3.73 10.89
N ILE A 269 10.57 2.44 10.97
CA ILE A 269 10.93 1.62 9.81
C ILE A 269 9.83 0.60 9.56
N ARG A 270 9.28 0.59 8.34
CA ARG A 270 8.27 -0.38 7.92
C ARG A 270 8.91 -1.63 7.31
N VAL A 271 8.23 -2.76 7.44
CA VAL A 271 8.61 -4.02 6.79
C VAL A 271 7.38 -4.61 6.12
N VAL A 272 7.46 -4.82 4.81
CA VAL A 272 6.41 -5.44 4.00
C VAL A 272 7.03 -6.53 3.15
N THR A 273 6.26 -7.58 2.87
CA THR A 273 6.71 -8.66 2.01
C THR A 273 5.77 -8.80 0.83
N ILE A 274 6.32 -8.97 -0.37
CA ILE A 274 5.56 -9.32 -1.57
C ILE A 274 5.78 -10.81 -1.82
N ALA A 275 4.72 -11.55 -2.10
CA ALA A 275 4.74 -12.96 -2.48
C ALA A 275 4.33 -13.10 -3.95
N PRO A 276 5.28 -13.05 -4.90
CA PRO A 276 4.97 -13.15 -6.31
C PRO A 276 4.49 -14.56 -6.68
N GLY A 277 3.57 -14.61 -7.64
CA GLY A 277 3.20 -15.80 -8.38
C GLY A 277 4.24 -16.16 -9.45
N ILE A 278 3.76 -16.50 -10.65
CA ILE A 278 4.63 -16.85 -11.77
C ILE A 278 5.01 -15.59 -12.55
N MET A 279 6.29 -15.20 -12.49
CA MET A 279 6.80 -13.96 -13.08
C MET A 279 7.78 -14.26 -14.21
N ALA A 280 7.73 -13.49 -15.30
CA ALA A 280 8.63 -13.57 -16.44
C ALA A 280 10.05 -13.07 -16.11
N THR A 281 10.79 -13.86 -15.32
CA THR A 281 12.20 -13.63 -14.98
C THR A 281 13.12 -14.45 -15.90
N PRO A 282 14.42 -14.14 -16.01
CA PRO A 282 15.33 -14.90 -16.88
C PRO A 282 15.32 -16.41 -16.63
N LEU A 283 15.10 -16.85 -15.39
CA LEU A 283 14.97 -18.26 -15.04
C LEU A 283 13.79 -18.93 -15.78
N LEU A 284 12.62 -18.28 -15.81
CA LEU A 284 11.44 -18.83 -16.48
C LEU A 284 11.46 -18.60 -17.99
N LEU A 285 12.02 -17.47 -18.44
CA LEU A 285 12.17 -17.16 -19.86
C LEU A 285 13.18 -18.08 -20.57
N ALA A 286 14.05 -18.77 -19.83
CA ALA A 286 14.93 -19.80 -20.37
C ALA A 286 14.22 -21.15 -20.60
N MET A 287 12.99 -21.34 -20.12
CA MET A 287 12.21 -22.56 -20.38
C MET A 287 11.62 -22.55 -21.80
N PRO A 288 11.26 -23.72 -22.38
CA PRO A 288 10.61 -23.76 -23.68
C PRO A 288 9.30 -22.94 -23.70
N ASP A 289 9.03 -22.27 -24.83
CA ASP A 289 7.85 -21.39 -25.01
C ASP A 289 6.53 -22.07 -24.65
N GLU A 290 6.39 -23.36 -24.95
CA GLU A 290 5.20 -24.14 -24.61
C GLU A 290 4.99 -24.23 -23.09
N VAL A 291 6.07 -24.45 -22.34
CA VAL A 291 6.05 -24.47 -20.87
C VAL A 291 5.70 -23.08 -20.33
N GLN A 292 6.28 -22.02 -20.87
CA GLN A 292 5.96 -20.65 -20.48
C GLN A 292 4.49 -20.31 -20.71
N LYS A 293 3.94 -20.66 -21.88
CA LYS A 293 2.52 -20.46 -22.22
C LYS A 293 1.59 -21.28 -21.32
N SER A 294 1.93 -22.54 -21.07
CA SER A 294 1.16 -23.40 -20.17
C SER A 294 1.14 -22.87 -18.73
N LEU A 295 2.28 -22.36 -18.23
CA LEU A 295 2.35 -21.73 -16.91
C LEU A 295 1.57 -20.42 -16.89
N GLY A 296 1.62 -19.62 -17.95
CA GLY A 296 0.81 -18.40 -18.05
C GLY A 296 -0.69 -18.68 -18.05
N ALA A 297 -1.13 -19.72 -18.78
CA ALA A 297 -2.54 -20.10 -18.87
C ALA A 297 -3.12 -20.68 -17.58
N SER A 298 -2.29 -21.10 -16.62
CA SER A 298 -2.77 -21.57 -15.31
C SER A 298 -3.11 -20.43 -14.34
N VAL A 299 -2.71 -19.19 -14.67
CA VAL A 299 -3.08 -17.99 -13.90
C VAL A 299 -4.53 -17.61 -14.24
N PRO A 300 -5.45 -17.49 -13.26
CA PRO A 300 -6.84 -17.15 -13.52
C PRO A 300 -7.03 -15.83 -14.28
N PHE A 301 -6.51 -14.71 -13.77
CA PHE A 301 -6.51 -13.44 -14.49
C PHE A 301 -5.46 -12.48 -13.95
N PRO A 302 -4.66 -11.84 -14.82
CA PRO A 302 -4.58 -12.05 -16.28
C PRO A 302 -3.89 -13.39 -16.64
N PRO A 303 -4.33 -14.12 -17.68
CA PRO A 303 -3.82 -15.47 -18.01
C PRO A 303 -2.46 -15.41 -18.75
N ARG A 304 -1.43 -14.95 -18.05
CA ARG A 304 -0.06 -14.83 -18.53
C ARG A 304 0.91 -14.83 -17.35
N LEU A 305 2.20 -14.92 -17.67
CA LEU A 305 3.24 -14.60 -16.69
C LEU A 305 3.13 -13.13 -16.26
N GLY A 306 3.35 -12.87 -14.98
CA GLY A 306 3.48 -11.52 -14.45
C GLY A 306 4.74 -10.86 -15.00
N LYS A 307 4.67 -9.58 -15.34
CA LYS A 307 5.82 -8.81 -15.81
C LYS A 307 6.63 -8.34 -14.59
N PRO A 308 7.97 -8.36 -14.63
CA PRO A 308 8.78 -7.79 -13.56
C PRO A 308 8.41 -6.35 -13.19
N GLN A 309 7.95 -5.55 -14.16
CA GLN A 309 7.45 -4.20 -13.92
C GLN A 309 6.25 -4.16 -12.97
N GLU A 310 5.33 -5.12 -13.02
CA GLU A 310 4.16 -5.15 -12.13
C GLU A 310 4.56 -5.40 -10.67
N PHE A 311 5.67 -6.12 -10.46
CA PHE A 311 6.29 -6.24 -9.14
C PHE A 311 6.92 -4.92 -8.70
N ALA A 312 7.66 -4.26 -9.58
CA ALA A 312 8.26 -2.95 -9.30
C ALA A 312 7.20 -1.87 -8.99
N ASP A 313 6.06 -1.90 -9.68
CA ASP A 313 4.93 -1.00 -9.43
C ASP A 313 4.33 -1.23 -8.02
N LEU A 314 4.20 -2.49 -7.60
CA LEU A 314 3.77 -2.81 -6.23
C LEU A 314 4.81 -2.37 -5.20
N VAL A 315 6.10 -2.52 -5.47
CA VAL A 315 7.18 -1.98 -4.60
C VAL A 315 7.03 -0.47 -4.45
N LYS A 316 6.83 0.27 -5.54
CA LYS A 316 6.60 1.72 -5.50
C LYS A 316 5.35 2.07 -4.69
N HIS A 317 4.27 1.31 -4.85
CA HIS A 317 3.06 1.51 -4.05
C HIS A 317 3.29 1.28 -2.56
N VAL A 318 4.02 0.22 -2.19
CA VAL A 318 4.40 -0.07 -0.80
C VAL A 318 5.26 1.06 -0.21
N ILE A 319 6.19 1.61 -0.99
CA ILE A 319 7.00 2.74 -0.56
C ILE A 319 6.12 3.97 -0.35
N GLY A 320 5.25 4.29 -1.30
CA GLY A 320 4.42 5.49 -1.26
C GLY A 320 3.21 5.45 -0.32
N ASN A 321 2.92 4.30 0.29
CA ASN A 321 1.79 4.12 1.20
C ASN A 321 2.29 3.77 2.62
N SER A 322 2.41 4.79 3.47
CA SER A 322 2.91 4.68 4.85
C SER A 322 2.06 3.77 5.75
N TYR A 323 0.82 3.46 5.34
CA TYR A 323 -0.07 2.58 6.11
C TYR A 323 0.19 1.08 5.86
N LEU A 324 0.95 0.71 4.83
CA LEU A 324 1.34 -0.68 4.57
C LEU A 324 2.54 -1.07 5.44
N ASN A 325 2.32 -1.88 6.46
CA ASN A 325 3.36 -2.39 7.36
C ASN A 325 2.98 -3.76 7.94
N GLY A 326 3.96 -4.64 8.14
CA GLY A 326 3.80 -5.94 8.79
C GLY A 326 2.99 -6.98 8.01
N GLU A 327 2.82 -6.78 6.69
CA GLU A 327 1.88 -7.55 5.86
C GLU A 327 2.59 -8.29 4.71
N VAL A 328 1.96 -9.36 4.21
CA VAL A 328 2.39 -10.10 3.03
C VAL A 328 1.36 -10.01 1.90
N ILE A 329 1.74 -9.33 0.81
CA ILE A 329 0.86 -9.13 -0.34
C ILE A 329 1.16 -10.18 -1.41
N ARG A 330 0.17 -11.03 -1.73
CA ARG A 330 0.25 -11.91 -2.90
C ARG A 330 0.10 -11.10 -4.19
N LEU A 331 1.03 -11.28 -5.12
CA LEU A 331 1.01 -10.67 -6.45
C LEU A 331 1.06 -11.79 -7.50
N ASP A 332 -0.09 -12.39 -7.79
CA ASP A 332 -0.11 -13.72 -8.41
C ASP A 332 -1.25 -13.98 -9.40
N GLY A 333 -2.06 -12.98 -9.74
CA GLY A 333 -3.20 -13.15 -10.64
C GLY A 333 -4.24 -14.18 -10.14
N ALA A 334 -4.35 -14.33 -8.82
CA ALA A 334 -5.22 -15.26 -8.11
C ALA A 334 -4.87 -16.75 -8.26
N ILE A 335 -3.67 -17.09 -8.77
CA ILE A 335 -3.27 -18.51 -8.90
C ILE A 335 -3.13 -19.18 -7.53
N ARG A 336 -3.50 -20.46 -7.46
CA ARG A 336 -3.12 -21.38 -6.38
C ARG A 336 -2.42 -22.57 -7.01
N MET A 337 -1.15 -22.77 -6.63
CA MET A 337 -0.31 -23.76 -7.31
C MET A 337 -0.77 -25.17 -6.97
N ALA A 338 -0.98 -26.00 -8.00
CA ALA A 338 -1.30 -27.41 -7.82
C ALA A 338 -0.05 -28.21 -7.42
N ALA A 339 -0.23 -29.39 -6.84
CA ALA A 339 0.85 -30.23 -6.32
C ALA A 339 1.86 -30.78 -7.37
N LYS A 340 1.73 -30.45 -8.65
CA LYS A 340 2.55 -31.05 -9.72
C LYS A 340 3.96 -30.49 -9.75
#